data_AF-A0A2A5GUQ4-F1
#
_entry.id   AF-A0A2A5GUQ4-F1
#
_cell.length_a   1.000
_cell.length_b   1.000
_cell.length_c   1.000
_cell.angle_alpha   90.00
_cell.angle_beta   90.00
_cell.angle_gamma   90.00
#
_symmetry.space_group_name_H-M   'P 1'
#
loop_
_entity.id
_entity.type
_entity.pdbx_description
1 polymer ?
#
loop_
_entity_poly.entity_id
_entity_poly.type
_entity_poly.pdbx_seq_one_letter_code
_entity_poly.pdbx_strand_id
1 'polypeptide(L)'
;MDRKLFDTLFSKLLIVWPVSINTIFKYVSDSGGARIPELIRIHDELEEKFDNLIEIYGEDMNQVEWALVTVIHNVAKENSKVVLDKIVADEVYEVVLDNLNFTEEDTDF
;
A
#
# COMPACT_ATOMS: atom_id res chain seq x y z
N MET A 1 -1.64 3.46 15.48
CA MET A 1 -1.93 2.01 15.34
C MET A 1 -0.92 1.17 16.12
N ASP A 2 -1.34 0.13 16.83
CA ASP A 2 -0.43 -0.81 17.51
C ASP A 2 0.33 -1.72 16.52
N ARG A 3 1.61 -2.00 16.78
CA ARG A 3 2.47 -2.75 15.85
C ARG A 3 2.01 -4.18 15.62
N LYS A 4 1.46 -4.87 16.62
CA LYS A 4 0.99 -6.25 16.48
C LYS A 4 -0.25 -6.33 15.60
N LEU A 5 -1.12 -5.32 15.69
CA LEU A 5 -2.26 -5.18 14.79
C LEU A 5 -1.76 -4.97 13.35
N PHE A 6 -0.86 -4.01 13.14
CA PHE A 6 -0.22 -3.78 11.84
C PHE A 6 0.34 -5.06 11.23
N ASP A 7 1.20 -5.80 11.95
CA ASP A 7 1.84 -7.01 11.41
C ASP A 7 0.81 -8.07 10.98
N THR A 8 -0.32 -8.15 11.71
CA THR A 8 -1.43 -9.05 11.40
C THR A 8 -2.15 -8.64 10.11
N LEU A 9 -2.45 -7.36 9.94
CA LEU A 9 -3.14 -6.83 8.76
C LEU A 9 -2.24 -6.88 7.52
N PHE A 10 -0.98 -6.47 7.67
CA PHE A 10 0.03 -6.53 6.63
C PHE A 10 0.23 -7.95 6.10
N SER A 11 0.34 -8.93 7.00
CA SER A 11 0.46 -10.35 6.62
C SER A 11 -0.76 -10.85 5.82
N LYS A 12 -1.96 -10.36 6.14
CA LYS A 12 -3.19 -10.72 5.39
C LYS A 12 -3.20 -10.11 4.01
N LEU A 13 -2.79 -8.85 3.89
CA LEU A 13 -2.69 -8.17 2.59
C LEU A 13 -1.66 -8.86 1.69
N LEU A 14 -0.50 -9.24 2.21
CA LEU A 14 0.52 -9.94 1.40
C LEU A 14 0.03 -11.27 0.82
N ILE A 15 -0.97 -11.93 1.42
CA ILE A 15 -1.59 -13.15 0.88
C ILE A 15 -2.51 -12.82 -0.30
N VAL A 16 -3.15 -11.65 -0.28
CA VAL A 16 -4.07 -11.18 -1.33
C VAL A 16 -3.30 -10.71 -2.57
N TRP A 17 -2.20 -10.00 -2.35
CA TRP A 17 -1.36 -9.46 -3.41
C TRP A 17 -0.61 -10.57 -4.19
N PRO A 18 -0.39 -10.40 -5.50
CA PRO A 18 0.49 -11.29 -6.25
C PRO A 18 1.92 -11.20 -5.71
N VAL A 19 2.66 -12.31 -5.78
CA VAL A 19 4.06 -12.39 -5.33
C VAL A 19 4.95 -11.35 -6.03
N SER A 20 4.66 -11.01 -7.28
CA SER A 20 5.38 -9.98 -8.00
C SER A 20 4.53 -9.27 -9.04
N ILE A 21 4.86 -8.02 -9.31
CA ILE A 21 4.19 -7.14 -10.28
C ILE A 21 5.20 -6.71 -11.33
N ASN A 22 4.82 -6.80 -12.60
CA ASN A 22 5.67 -6.36 -13.72
C ASN A 22 5.36 -4.89 -14.06
N THR A 23 6.30 -4.00 -13.78
CA THR A 23 6.11 -2.54 -13.88
C THR A 23 6.98 -1.92 -14.98
N ILE A 24 7.37 -2.71 -16.00
CA ILE A 24 8.14 -2.24 -17.16
C ILE A 24 7.44 -1.06 -17.86
N PHE A 25 6.12 -1.19 -18.08
CA PHE A 25 5.33 -0.14 -18.70
C PHE A 25 4.85 0.83 -17.63
N LYS A 26 5.48 2.01 -17.57
CA LYS A 26 5.14 3.08 -16.64
C LYS A 26 5.55 4.43 -17.22
N TYR A 27 4.84 5.47 -16.79
CA TYR A 27 5.21 6.85 -17.04
C TYR A 27 5.54 7.50 -15.69
N VAL A 28 6.73 8.06 -15.56
CA VAL A 28 7.16 8.81 -14.38
C VAL A 28 7.38 10.25 -14.81
N SER A 29 6.69 11.20 -14.17
CA SER A 29 6.85 12.62 -14.45
C SER A 29 8.00 13.21 -13.65
N ASP A 30 8.53 14.34 -14.13
CA ASP A 30 9.57 15.11 -13.43
C ASP A 30 9.12 15.63 -12.06
N SER A 31 7.81 15.72 -11.83
CA SER A 31 7.20 16.08 -10.54
C SER A 31 7.14 14.93 -9.52
N GLY A 32 7.68 13.74 -9.85
CA GLY A 32 7.69 12.58 -8.98
C GLY A 32 6.41 11.74 -8.99
N GLY A 33 5.39 12.16 -9.76
CA GLY A 33 4.19 11.37 -10.02
C GLY A 33 4.50 10.20 -10.96
N ALA A 34 3.80 9.07 -10.79
CA ALA A 34 3.92 7.96 -11.72
C ALA A 34 2.58 7.29 -12.00
N ARG A 35 2.39 6.94 -13.27
CA ARG A 35 1.31 6.09 -13.74
C ARG A 35 1.88 4.73 -14.10
N ILE A 36 1.47 3.72 -13.35
CA ILE A 36 1.89 2.33 -13.52
C ILE A 36 0.64 1.50 -13.80
N PRO A 37 0.25 1.31 -15.09
CA PRO A 37 -1.00 0.67 -15.46
C PRO A 37 -1.20 -0.72 -14.86
N GLU A 38 -0.13 -1.51 -14.77
CA GLU A 38 -0.23 -2.87 -14.21
C GLU A 38 -0.57 -2.86 -12.71
N LEU A 39 -0.04 -1.88 -11.96
CA LEU A 39 -0.37 -1.73 -10.54
C LEU A 39 -1.85 -1.35 -10.37
N ILE A 40 -2.36 -0.43 -11.20
CA ILE A 40 -3.77 -0.03 -11.21
C ILE A 40 -4.65 -1.24 -11.52
N ARG A 41 -4.35 -1.96 -12.60
CA ARG A 41 -5.11 -3.16 -13.02
C ARG A 41 -5.18 -4.20 -11.90
N ILE A 42 -4.05 -4.48 -11.24
CA ILE A 42 -4.01 -5.46 -10.15
C ILE A 42 -4.79 -4.95 -8.93
N HIS A 43 -4.69 -3.67 -8.60
CA HIS A 43 -5.45 -3.08 -7.50
C HIS A 43 -6.96 -3.20 -7.75
N ASP A 44 -7.43 -2.83 -8.94
CA ASP A 44 -8.83 -2.96 -9.36
C ASP A 44 -9.30 -4.43 -9.30
N GLU A 45 -8.46 -5.39 -9.68
CA GLU A 45 -8.79 -6.83 -9.61
C GLU A 45 -8.86 -7.39 -8.18
N LEU A 46 -8.24 -6.70 -7.22
CA LEU A 46 -8.21 -7.10 -5.82
C LEU A 46 -9.20 -6.30 -4.96
N GLU A 47 -9.90 -5.31 -5.52
CA GLU A 47 -10.85 -4.42 -4.83
C GLU A 47 -11.85 -5.21 -3.97
N GLU A 48 -12.55 -6.21 -4.55
CA GLU A 48 -13.51 -7.03 -3.80
C GLU A 48 -12.85 -7.77 -2.60
N LYS A 49 -11.59 -8.18 -2.73
CA LYS A 49 -10.88 -8.85 -1.62
C LYS A 49 -10.47 -7.85 -0.54
N PHE A 50 -10.12 -6.62 -0.92
CA PHE A 50 -9.84 -5.55 0.03
C PHE A 50 -11.11 -5.13 0.76
N ASP A 51 -12.24 -4.98 0.07
CA ASP A 51 -13.53 -4.65 0.68
C ASP A 51 -13.91 -5.67 1.75
N ASN A 52 -13.79 -6.98 1.46
CA ASN A 52 -14.03 -8.03 2.45
C ASN A 52 -13.12 -7.92 3.69
N LEU A 53 -11.85 -7.53 3.50
CA LEU A 53 -10.94 -7.33 4.64
C LEU A 53 -11.30 -6.05 5.41
N ILE A 54 -11.67 -4.98 4.73
CA ILE A 54 -12.08 -3.69 5.33
C ILE A 54 -13.39 -3.87 6.11
N GLU A 55 -14.34 -4.69 5.65
CA GLU A 55 -15.55 -5.00 6.42
C GLU A 55 -15.24 -5.68 7.77
N ILE A 56 -14.18 -6.50 7.82
CA ILE A 56 -13.79 -7.25 9.02
C ILE A 56 -12.96 -6.39 9.98
N TYR A 57 -12.03 -5.61 9.44
CA TYR A 57 -10.98 -4.92 10.21
C TYR A 57 -11.18 -3.39 10.26
N GLY A 58 -12.13 -2.85 9.50
CA GLY A 58 -12.46 -1.44 9.47
C GLY A 58 -11.35 -0.56 8.91
N GLU A 59 -11.31 0.67 9.43
CA GLU A 59 -10.38 1.72 9.00
C GLU A 59 -8.92 1.28 9.14
N ASP A 60 -8.57 0.49 10.15
CA ASP A 60 -7.20 0.01 10.32
C ASP A 60 -6.69 -0.77 9.09
N MET A 61 -7.55 -1.57 8.44
CA MET A 61 -7.16 -2.27 7.21
C MET A 61 -7.01 -1.32 6.03
N ASN A 62 -7.92 -0.34 5.90
CA ASN A 62 -7.86 0.67 4.86
C ASN A 62 -6.53 1.46 4.94
N GLN A 63 -6.11 1.82 6.16
CA GLN A 63 -4.85 2.52 6.42
C GLN A 63 -3.63 1.69 5.99
N VAL A 64 -3.59 0.40 6.33
CA VAL A 64 -2.45 -0.48 5.98
C VAL A 64 -2.43 -0.81 4.49
N GLU A 65 -3.60 -1.00 3.87
CA GLU A 65 -3.75 -1.24 2.43
C GLU A 65 -3.21 -0.05 1.64
N TRP A 66 -3.65 1.17 1.98
CA TRP A 66 -3.21 2.39 1.34
C TRP A 66 -1.70 2.61 1.48
N ALA A 67 -1.15 2.36 2.68
CA ALA A 67 0.28 2.47 2.93
C ALA A 67 1.08 1.46 2.10
N LEU A 68 0.59 0.21 2.01
CA LEU A 68 1.22 -0.82 1.18
C LEU A 68 1.22 -0.43 -0.30
N VAL A 69 0.10 0.06 -0.82
CA VAL A 69 0.01 0.56 -2.22
C VAL A 69 0.99 1.69 -2.46
N THR A 70 1.12 2.62 -1.51
CA THR A 70 2.05 3.74 -1.59
C THR A 70 3.51 3.28 -1.67
N VAL A 71 3.91 2.32 -0.83
CA VAL A 71 5.26 1.75 -0.87
C VAL A 71 5.50 0.96 -2.16
N ILE A 72 4.57 0.12 -2.60
CA ILE A 72 4.66 -0.61 -3.87
C ILE A 72 4.82 0.38 -5.04
N HIS A 73 4.03 1.45 -5.04
CA HIS A 73 4.07 2.48 -6.08
C HIS A 73 5.44 3.16 -6.13
N ASN A 74 5.99 3.54 -4.98
CA ASN A 74 7.32 4.14 -4.89
C ASN A 74 8.43 3.20 -5.38
N VAL A 75 8.42 1.93 -4.97
CA VAL A 75 9.38 0.93 -5.48
C VAL A 75 9.21 0.73 -6.99
N ALA A 76 7.98 0.70 -7.47
CA ALA A 76 7.66 0.54 -8.88
C ALA A 76 8.11 1.73 -9.75
N LYS A 77 8.26 2.95 -9.20
CA LYS A 77 8.82 4.10 -9.94
C LYS A 77 10.21 3.81 -10.46
N GLU A 78 11.03 3.17 -9.64
CA GLU A 78 12.46 2.94 -9.94
C GLU A 78 12.71 1.56 -10.55
N ASN A 79 11.82 0.59 -10.31
CA ASN A 79 12.03 -0.79 -10.68
C ASN A 79 11.08 -1.26 -11.79
N SER A 80 11.56 -2.13 -12.67
CA SER A 80 10.73 -2.77 -13.72
C SER A 80 9.95 -3.98 -13.20
N LYS A 81 10.24 -4.43 -11.98
CA LYS A 81 9.52 -5.50 -11.29
C LYS A 81 9.53 -5.22 -9.79
N VAL A 82 8.37 -5.34 -9.16
CA VAL A 82 8.24 -5.33 -7.70
C VAL A 82 8.03 -6.76 -7.23
N VAL A 83 8.73 -7.17 -6.17
CA VAL A 83 8.53 -8.47 -5.53
C VAL A 83 8.05 -8.20 -4.11
N LEU A 84 6.86 -8.70 -3.77
CA LEU A 84 6.14 -8.29 -2.56
C LEU A 84 6.81 -8.82 -1.29
N ASP A 85 7.50 -9.95 -1.37
CA ASP A 85 8.29 -10.50 -0.26
C ASP A 85 9.53 -9.65 0.11
N LYS A 86 9.91 -8.71 -0.76
CA LYS A 86 11.00 -7.75 -0.52
C LYS A 86 10.51 -6.40 0.00
N ILE A 87 9.20 -6.21 0.10
CA ILE A 87 8.64 -4.99 0.69
C ILE A 87 8.92 -5.04 2.19
N VAL A 88 9.59 -4.00 2.69
CA VAL A 88 9.99 -3.91 4.08
C VAL A 88 8.79 -3.47 4.92
N ALA A 89 8.35 -4.33 5.84
CA ALA A 89 7.18 -4.05 6.68
C ALA A 89 7.32 -2.75 7.48
N ASP A 90 8.54 -2.41 7.92
CA ASP A 90 8.80 -1.16 8.64
C ASP A 90 8.54 0.07 7.78
N GLU A 91 8.91 0.07 6.50
CA GLU A 91 8.63 1.19 5.58
C GLU A 91 7.12 1.41 5.42
N VAL A 92 6.34 0.33 5.36
CA VAL A 92 4.87 0.42 5.28
C VAL A 92 4.30 0.92 6.61
N TYR A 93 4.84 0.47 7.74
CA TYR A 93 4.38 0.91 9.05
C TYR A 93 4.63 2.40 9.29
N GLU A 94 5.79 2.94 8.89
CA GLU A 94 6.07 4.37 8.99
C GLU A 94 5.07 5.19 8.17
N VAL A 95 4.72 4.76 6.95
CA VAL A 95 3.68 5.43 6.14
C VAL A 95 2.31 5.43 6.82
N VAL A 96 1.96 4.34 7.53
CA VAL A 96 0.73 4.30 8.34
C VAL A 96 0.80 5.33 9.47
N LEU A 97 1.91 5.40 10.20
CA LEU A 97 2.07 6.34 11.30
C LEU A 97 2.04 7.79 10.82
N ASP A 98 2.74 8.10 9.73
CA ASP A 98 2.74 9.43 9.13
C ASP A 98 1.32 9.86 8.73
N ASN A 99 0.53 8.97 8.11
CA ASN A 99 -0.84 9.29 7.72
C ASN A 99 -1.76 9.54 8.92
N LEU A 100 -1.62 8.75 9.99
CA LEU A 100 -2.40 8.94 11.21
C LEU A 100 -2.01 10.23 11.95
N ASN A 101 -0.72 10.55 12.03
CA ASN A 101 -0.26 11.78 12.68
C ASN A 101 -0.74 13.04 11.95
N PHE A 102 -0.76 13.02 10.61
CA PHE A 102 -1.35 14.11 9.81
C PHE A 102 -2.82 14.34 10.14
N THR A 103 -3.59 13.30 10.45
CA THR A 103 -5.00 13.46 10.81
C THR A 103 -5.23 14.03 12.21
N GLU A 104 -4.27 13.92 13.13
CA GLU A 104 -4.40 14.48 14.48
C GLU A 104 -4.09 15.99 14.51
N GLU A 105 -3.08 16.46 13.79
CA GLU A 105 -2.65 17.87 13.81
C GLU A 105 -3.61 18.83 13.05
N ASP A 106 -4.40 18.32 12.10
CA ASP A 106 -5.29 19.14 11.25
C ASP A 106 -6.74 19.30 11.80
N THR A 107 -7.03 18.81 13.02
CA THR A 107 -8.38 18.91 13.64
C THR A 107 -8.56 20.05 14.64
N ASP A 108 -7.51 20.85 14.90
CA ASP A 108 -7.59 22.06 15.71
C ASP A 108 -7.95 23.30 14.86
N PHE A 109 -9.19 23.40 14.39
CA PHE A 109 -9.76 24.64 13.80
C PHE A 109 -11.20 24.92 14.27
#